data_AF-A0A2Y9RCT2-F1
#
_entry.id   AF-A0A2Y9RCT2-F1
#
_cell.length_a   1.000
_cell.length_b   1.000
_cell.length_c   1.000
_cell.angle_alpha   90.00
_cell.angle_beta   90.00
_cell.angle_gamma   90.00
#
_symmetry.space_group_name_H-M   'P 1'
#
loop_
_entity.id
_entity.type
_entity.pdbx_description
1 polymer ?
#
loop_
_entity_poly.entity_id
_entity_poly.type
_entity_poly.pdbx_seq_one_letter_code
_entity_poly.pdbx_strand_id
1 'polypeptide(L)'
;MHIKLHLFIQIFTLAFFPATIWLFLQLLSITPINGWLLKGLQTVGCMPPPVSSAVILTKAVGGNEAAAIFNSAFGSFLGIVITPLLLLLFLGSSSSVPFTSIFSQLFMTVVVPLIIGQIVRRYIKDWLERKKPPFGAVSSSVLLMIIYTTFCDTFSNPNIDLDKFSLIVIVFIIFSIQLSFMLLTFIFSTRSNSGFTPADTVAIIFCSTHKSLTLGIPMLKIVFAGHEHLSLISVPLLIYHPAQILLGSVLVPTIKSWMVSRQKGVKLMRPAV
;
A
#
# COMPACT_ATOMS: atom_id res chain seq x y z
N MET A 1 13.24 20.49 -5.35
CA MET A 1 12.40 20.36 -4.13
C MET A 1 11.73 18.98 -3.99
N HIS A 2 11.43 18.25 -5.08
CA HIS A 2 10.71 16.97 -5.01
C HIS A 2 11.51 15.74 -4.52
N ILE A 3 12.85 15.76 -4.51
CA ILE A 3 13.66 14.62 -4.02
C ILE A 3 13.33 14.30 -2.55
N LYS A 4 13.19 15.33 -1.71
CA LYS A 4 12.82 15.16 -0.28
C LYS A 4 11.47 14.48 -0.11
N LEU A 5 10.51 14.82 -0.96
CA LEU A 5 9.16 14.25 -0.96
C LEU A 5 9.20 12.76 -1.34
N HIS A 6 9.90 12.44 -2.43
CA HIS A 6 10.02 11.06 -2.89
C HIS A 6 10.73 10.20 -1.86
N LEU A 7 11.87 10.67 -1.34
CA LEU A 7 12.65 9.98 -0.33
C LEU A 7 11.85 9.75 0.96
N PHE A 8 11.09 10.76 1.40
CA PHE A 8 10.21 10.63 2.57
C PHE A 8 9.17 9.52 2.37
N ILE A 9 8.46 9.51 1.24
CA ILE A 9 7.44 8.51 0.95
C ILE A 9 8.06 7.10 0.91
N GLN A 10 9.17 6.91 0.19
CA GLN A 10 9.80 5.59 0.08
C GLN A 10 10.33 5.07 1.42
N ILE A 11 11.03 5.92 2.19
CA ILE A 11 11.54 5.54 3.52
C ILE A 11 10.37 5.23 4.45
N PHE A 12 9.30 6.04 4.41
CA PHE A 12 8.14 5.79 5.25
C PHE A 12 7.50 4.44 4.91
N THR A 13 7.25 4.16 3.63
CA THR A 13 6.54 2.95 3.22
C THR A 13 7.36 1.67 3.34
N LEU A 14 8.65 1.71 3.01
CA LEU A 14 9.51 0.52 2.91
C LEU A 14 10.43 0.29 4.11
N ALA A 15 10.63 1.29 4.97
CA ALA A 15 11.46 1.12 6.18
C ALA A 15 10.67 1.41 7.46
N PHE A 16 10.11 2.61 7.60
CA PHE A 16 9.43 3.02 8.84
C PHE A 16 8.18 2.19 9.13
N PHE A 17 7.31 2.02 8.13
CA PHE A 17 6.08 1.24 8.27
C PHE A 17 6.40 -0.20 8.71
N PRO A 18 7.18 -1.02 7.97
CA PRO A 18 7.43 -2.40 8.37
C PRO A 18 8.16 -2.52 9.71
N ALA A 19 9.08 -1.59 10.04
CA ALA A 19 9.76 -1.59 11.33
C ALA A 19 8.81 -1.26 12.49
N THR A 20 7.89 -0.30 12.30
CA THR A 20 6.91 0.07 13.33
C THR A 20 5.91 -1.05 13.56
N ILE A 21 5.45 -1.72 12.50
CA ILE A 21 4.60 -2.91 12.64
C ILE A 21 5.34 -4.01 13.38
N TRP A 22 6.60 -4.27 13.03
CA TRP A 22 7.38 -5.29 13.70
C TRP A 22 7.52 -5.01 15.20
N LEU A 23 7.84 -3.76 15.58
CA LEU A 23 7.92 -3.36 16.97
C LEU A 23 6.57 -3.51 17.70
N PHE A 24 5.48 -3.11 17.05
CA PHE A 24 4.14 -3.27 17.59
C PHE A 24 3.79 -4.75 17.79
N LEU A 25 4.18 -5.62 16.85
CA LEU A 25 3.97 -7.06 16.93
C LEU A 25 4.76 -7.72 18.06
N GLN A 26 5.94 -7.20 18.43
CA GLN A 26 6.65 -7.71 19.61
C GLN A 26 5.80 -7.56 20.88
N LEU A 27 5.07 -6.44 21.02
CA LEU A 27 4.15 -6.22 22.13
C LEU A 27 2.90 -7.13 22.02
N LEU A 28 2.36 -7.31 20.81
CA LEU A 28 1.18 -8.16 20.60
C LEU A 28 1.48 -9.65 20.69
N SER A 29 2.74 -10.08 20.55
CA SER A 29 3.11 -11.49 20.69
C SER A 29 2.83 -12.08 22.09
N ILE A 30 2.65 -11.21 23.08
CA ILE A 30 2.30 -11.57 24.46
C ILE A 30 0.78 -11.83 24.61
N THR A 31 -0.02 -11.38 23.64
CA THR A 31 -1.48 -11.55 23.64
C THR A 31 -1.89 -12.89 23.01
N PRO A 32 -3.09 -13.41 23.31
CA PRO A 32 -3.56 -14.70 22.77
C PRO A 32 -3.97 -14.66 21.27
N ILE A 33 -3.53 -13.65 20.51
CA ILE A 33 -3.88 -13.50 19.09
C ILE A 33 -3.14 -14.58 18.27
N ASN A 34 -3.83 -15.16 17.29
CA ASN A 34 -3.25 -16.14 16.37
C ASN A 34 -1.97 -15.60 15.70
N GLY A 35 -0.84 -16.29 15.92
CA GLY A 35 0.48 -15.88 15.44
C GLY A 35 0.59 -15.77 13.91
N TRP A 36 -0.18 -16.54 13.14
CA TRP A 36 -0.20 -16.45 11.68
C TRP A 36 -0.90 -15.17 11.19
N LEU A 37 -1.91 -14.72 11.93
CA LEU A 37 -2.59 -13.45 11.67
C LEU A 37 -1.64 -12.27 11.95
N LEU A 38 -0.83 -12.36 13.00
CA LEU A 38 0.23 -11.39 13.29
C LEU A 38 1.31 -11.36 12.19
N LYS A 39 1.74 -12.53 11.69
CA LYS A 39 2.65 -12.61 10.52
C LYS A 39 2.02 -12.02 9.25
N GLY A 40 0.71 -12.20 9.06
CA GLY A 40 -0.04 -11.52 8.00
C GLY A 40 0.01 -10.01 8.13
N LEU A 41 -0.14 -9.47 9.35
CA LEU A 41 -0.03 -8.03 9.60
C LEU A 41 1.38 -7.49 9.30
N GLN A 42 2.43 -8.22 9.70
CA GLN A 42 3.81 -7.88 9.31
C GLN A 42 3.96 -7.88 7.79
N THR A 43 3.33 -8.85 7.13
CA THR A 43 3.39 -8.97 5.67
C THR A 43 2.77 -7.76 4.99
N VAL A 44 1.60 -7.29 5.45
CA VAL A 44 0.99 -6.03 5.01
C VAL A 44 1.95 -4.86 5.20
N GLY A 45 2.62 -4.79 6.34
CA GLY A 45 3.62 -3.76 6.64
C GLY A 45 4.78 -3.71 5.65
N CYS A 46 5.17 -4.86 5.08
CA CYS A 46 6.25 -4.97 4.10
C CYS A 46 5.80 -4.69 2.66
N MET A 47 4.49 -4.62 2.39
CA MET A 47 3.99 -4.44 1.04
C MET A 47 4.33 -3.07 0.47
N PRO A 48 4.52 -2.96 -0.86
CA PRO A 48 4.73 -1.68 -1.51
C PRO A 48 3.45 -0.85 -1.62
N PRO A 49 3.56 0.43 -2.02
CA PRO A 49 2.40 1.27 -2.26
C PRO A 49 1.62 0.82 -3.51
N PRO A 50 0.28 0.97 -3.54
CA PRO A 50 -0.52 0.62 -4.70
C PRO A 50 -0.39 1.66 -5.82
N VAL A 51 -0.36 1.19 -7.07
CA VAL A 51 -0.25 2.06 -8.27
C VAL A 51 -1.50 2.90 -8.52
N SER A 52 -2.67 2.44 -8.08
CA SER A 52 -3.97 3.03 -8.45
C SER A 52 -4.64 3.81 -7.31
N SER A 53 -5.00 3.16 -6.20
CA SER A 53 -5.88 3.75 -5.18
C SER A 53 -5.32 5.04 -4.55
N ALA A 54 -4.01 5.10 -4.27
CA ALA A 54 -3.39 6.28 -3.68
C ALA A 54 -3.40 7.49 -4.64
N VAL A 55 -3.17 7.24 -5.94
CA VAL A 55 -3.23 8.25 -7.00
C VAL A 55 -4.65 8.78 -7.17
N ILE A 56 -5.64 7.89 -7.21
CA ILE A 56 -7.06 8.28 -7.35
C ILE A 56 -7.50 9.17 -6.19
N LEU A 57 -7.15 8.82 -4.94
CA LEU A 57 -7.52 9.62 -3.77
C LEU A 57 -6.78 10.96 -3.72
N THR A 58 -5.50 10.99 -4.11
CA THR A 58 -4.75 12.25 -4.23
C THR A 58 -5.38 13.18 -5.27
N LYS A 59 -5.79 12.61 -6.41
CA LYS A 59 -6.52 13.32 -7.46
C LYS A 59 -7.88 13.83 -6.98
N ALA A 60 -8.64 13.03 -6.24
CA ALA A 60 -9.95 13.42 -5.72
C ALA A 60 -9.88 14.62 -4.77
N VAL A 61 -8.80 14.72 -3.99
CA VAL A 61 -8.52 15.88 -3.13
C VAL A 61 -8.06 17.10 -3.95
N GLY A 62 -7.41 16.88 -5.11
CA GLY A 62 -6.73 17.92 -5.89
C GLY A 62 -5.28 18.15 -5.45
N GLY A 63 -4.64 17.12 -4.87
CA GLY A 63 -3.25 17.15 -4.44
C GLY A 63 -2.25 17.00 -5.59
N ASN A 64 -0.98 16.76 -5.27
CA ASN A 64 0.08 16.60 -6.27
C ASN A 64 -0.02 15.23 -6.98
N GLU A 65 -0.84 15.16 -8.04
CA GLU A 65 -1.06 13.94 -8.84
C GLU A 65 0.25 13.39 -9.44
N ALA A 66 1.12 14.27 -9.96
CA ALA A 66 2.37 13.85 -10.59
C ALA A 66 3.30 13.16 -9.59
N ALA A 67 3.44 13.72 -8.38
CA ALA A 67 4.22 13.10 -7.32
C ALA A 67 3.61 11.78 -6.85
N ALA A 68 2.28 11.68 -6.79
CA ALA A 68 1.61 10.45 -6.42
C ALA A 68 1.85 9.33 -7.45
N ILE A 69 1.72 9.64 -8.75
CA ILE A 69 1.99 8.68 -9.84
C ILE A 69 3.43 8.19 -9.77
N PHE A 70 4.39 9.11 -9.66
CA PHE A 70 5.81 8.75 -9.59
C PHE A 70 6.11 7.87 -8.39
N ASN A 71 5.69 8.27 -7.18
CA ASN A 71 5.98 7.51 -5.96
C ASN A 71 5.29 6.16 -5.92
N SER A 72 4.06 6.07 -6.44
CA SER A 72 3.32 4.81 -6.47
C SER A 72 3.98 3.82 -7.44
N ALA A 73 4.38 4.28 -8.63
CA ALA A 73 5.06 3.45 -9.61
C ALA A 73 6.48 3.06 -9.17
N PHE A 74 7.27 4.04 -8.72
CA PHE A 74 8.64 3.81 -8.26
C PHE A 74 8.67 2.94 -7.00
N GLY A 75 7.80 3.20 -6.04
CA GLY A 75 7.70 2.40 -4.82
C GLY A 75 7.16 1.00 -5.07
N SER A 76 6.25 0.82 -6.02
CA SER A 76 5.85 -0.52 -6.49
C SER A 76 7.03 -1.28 -7.08
N PHE A 77 7.83 -0.63 -7.93
CA PHE A 77 9.01 -1.26 -8.53
C PHE A 77 10.07 -1.62 -7.48
N LEU A 78 10.41 -0.68 -6.60
CA LEU A 78 11.32 -0.94 -5.47
C LEU A 78 10.79 -2.06 -4.57
N GLY A 79 9.49 -2.08 -4.31
CA GLY A 79 8.81 -3.11 -3.55
C GLY A 79 9.03 -4.53 -4.05
N ILE A 80 9.00 -4.73 -5.37
CA ILE A 80 9.20 -6.06 -5.95
C ILE A 80 10.54 -6.67 -5.50
N VAL A 81 11.57 -5.84 -5.31
CA VAL A 81 12.90 -6.25 -4.88
C VAL A 81 13.02 -6.23 -3.35
N ILE A 82 12.52 -5.18 -2.70
CA ILE A 82 12.74 -4.92 -1.27
C ILE A 82 11.78 -5.74 -0.40
N THR A 83 10.52 -5.91 -0.78
CA THR A 83 9.52 -6.62 0.03
C THR A 83 9.92 -8.06 0.36
N PRO A 84 10.41 -8.90 -0.57
CA PRO A 84 10.88 -10.24 -0.22
C PRO A 84 12.02 -10.23 0.82
N LEU A 85 12.94 -9.26 0.73
CA LEU A 85 14.03 -9.09 1.69
C LEU A 85 13.51 -8.68 3.07
N LEU A 86 12.54 -7.76 3.12
CA LEU A 86 11.90 -7.35 4.38
C LEU A 86 11.12 -8.49 5.02
N LEU A 87 10.40 -9.28 4.22
CA LEU A 87 9.68 -10.45 4.72
C LEU A 87 10.64 -11.46 5.33
N LEU A 88 11.76 -11.73 4.68
CA LEU A 88 12.80 -12.60 5.23
C LEU A 88 13.36 -12.07 6.56
N LEU A 89 13.69 -10.77 6.60
CA LEU A 89 14.25 -10.12 7.78
C LEU A 89 13.30 -10.19 8.99
N PHE A 90 12.02 -9.91 8.78
CA PHE A 90 11.05 -9.77 9.88
C PHE A 90 10.30 -11.06 10.23
N LEU A 91 10.11 -11.98 9.29
CA LEU A 91 9.39 -13.24 9.53
C LEU A 91 10.34 -14.42 9.78
N GLY A 92 11.64 -14.23 9.53
CA GLY A 92 12.67 -15.24 9.71
C GLY A 92 12.69 -16.28 8.59
N SER A 93 13.85 -16.91 8.41
CA SER A 93 14.03 -18.03 7.49
C SER A 93 13.39 -19.29 8.08
N SER A 94 12.18 -19.65 7.66
CA SER A 94 11.87 -21.07 7.51
C SER A 94 12.83 -21.59 6.42
N SER A 95 13.66 -22.56 6.79
CA SER A 95 14.88 -23.05 6.12
C SER A 95 14.71 -23.63 4.70
N SER A 96 13.65 -23.30 3.98
CA SER A 96 13.27 -23.90 2.70
C SER A 96 12.74 -22.90 1.66
N VAL A 97 12.97 -21.59 1.82
CA VAL A 97 12.48 -20.58 0.88
C VAL A 97 13.57 -20.23 -0.17
N PRO A 98 13.57 -20.86 -1.37
CA PRO A 98 14.54 -20.56 -2.43
C PRO A 98 14.35 -19.14 -2.98
N PHE A 99 15.15 -18.18 -2.47
CA PHE A 99 15.07 -16.77 -2.88
C PHE A 99 15.22 -16.57 -4.39
N THR A 100 16.12 -17.33 -5.03
CA THR A 100 16.35 -17.27 -6.48
C THR A 100 15.08 -17.58 -7.26
N SER A 101 14.28 -18.57 -6.83
CA SER A 101 13.03 -18.89 -7.50
C SER A 101 11.93 -17.88 -7.20
N ILE A 102 11.86 -17.34 -5.98
CA ILE A 102 10.91 -16.26 -5.63
C ILE A 102 11.17 -15.01 -6.46
N PHE A 103 12.43 -14.57 -6.49
CA PHE A 103 12.83 -13.39 -7.24
C PHE A 103 12.58 -13.60 -8.74
N SER A 104 12.95 -14.76 -9.28
CA SER A 104 12.69 -15.12 -10.67
C SER A 104 11.19 -15.15 -10.99
N GLN A 105 10.36 -15.75 -10.13
CA GLN A 105 8.91 -15.80 -10.33
C GLN A 105 8.26 -14.42 -10.23
N LEU A 106 8.67 -13.59 -9.28
CA LEU A 106 8.17 -12.21 -9.17
C LEU A 106 8.60 -11.37 -10.37
N PHE A 107 9.84 -11.55 -10.84
CA PHE A 107 10.31 -10.89 -12.04
C PHE A 107 9.45 -11.27 -13.25
N MET A 108 9.20 -12.56 -13.46
CA MET A 108 8.35 -13.05 -14.55
C MET A 108 6.88 -12.65 -14.41
N THR A 109 6.34 -12.60 -13.19
CA THR A 109 4.91 -12.37 -12.95
C THR A 109 4.56 -10.88 -12.90
N VAL A 110 5.49 -10.03 -12.45
CA VAL A 110 5.23 -8.61 -12.21
C VAL A 110 6.08 -7.71 -13.12
N VAL A 111 7.40 -7.93 -13.16
CA VAL A 111 8.32 -7.03 -13.88
C VAL A 111 8.19 -7.19 -15.40
N VAL A 112 8.18 -8.42 -15.90
CA VAL A 112 8.08 -8.71 -17.34
C VAL A 112 6.78 -8.14 -17.95
N PRO A 113 5.58 -8.38 -17.39
CA PRO A 113 4.34 -7.77 -17.91
C PRO A 113 4.38 -6.24 -17.87
N LEU A 114 5.02 -5.65 -16.87
CA LEU A 114 5.19 -4.20 -16.77
C LEU A 114 6.09 -3.67 -17.90
N ILE A 115 7.23 -4.31 -18.17
CA ILE A 115 8.12 -3.96 -19.28
C ILE A 115 7.38 -4.08 -20.62
N ILE A 116 6.71 -5.20 -20.86
CA ILE A 116 5.92 -5.42 -22.08
C ILE A 116 4.87 -4.33 -22.22
N GLY A 117 4.12 -4.04 -21.15
CA GLY A 117 3.12 -2.97 -21.12
C GLY A 117 3.71 -1.59 -21.45
N GLN A 118 4.89 -1.26 -20.93
CA GLN A 118 5.57 0.02 -21.23
C GLN A 118 6.08 0.09 -22.68
N ILE A 119 6.54 -1.03 -23.25
CA ILE A 119 6.95 -1.10 -24.66
C ILE A 119 5.72 -0.93 -25.55
N VAL A 120 4.67 -1.72 -25.33
CA VAL A 120 3.41 -1.66 -26.08
C VAL A 120 2.82 -0.25 -26.02
N ARG A 121 2.82 0.38 -24.83
CA ARG A 121 2.32 1.75 -24.65
C ARG A 121 2.94 2.76 -25.62
N ARG A 122 4.21 2.61 -26.01
CA ARG A 122 4.85 3.54 -26.97
C ARG A 122 4.20 3.47 -28.35
N TYR A 123 3.71 2.30 -28.76
CA TYR A 123 3.11 2.07 -30.07
C TYR A 123 1.62 2.41 -30.12
N ILE A 124 0.90 2.22 -29.01
CA ILE A 124 -0.56 2.44 -28.96
C ILE A 124 -0.96 3.74 -28.23
N LYS A 125 0.00 4.61 -27.88
CA LYS A 125 -0.24 5.84 -27.10
C LYS A 125 -1.32 6.73 -27.72
N ASP A 126 -1.20 7.03 -29.01
CA ASP A 126 -2.11 7.93 -29.71
C ASP A 126 -3.54 7.36 -29.79
N TRP A 127 -3.64 6.03 -29.94
CA TRP A 127 -4.93 5.35 -29.90
C TRP A 127 -5.55 5.38 -28.50
N LEU A 128 -4.76 5.16 -27.45
CA LEU A 128 -5.22 5.26 -26.06
C LEU A 128 -5.76 6.66 -25.73
N GLU A 129 -5.04 7.71 -26.14
CA GLU A 129 -5.43 9.09 -25.88
C GLU A 129 -6.72 9.48 -26.61
N ARG A 130 -6.94 8.93 -27.82
CA ARG A 130 -8.16 9.14 -28.61
C ARG A 130 -9.36 8.36 -28.09
N LYS A 131 -9.20 7.05 -27.83
CA LYS A 131 -10.32 6.17 -27.44
C LYS A 131 -10.64 6.21 -25.95
N LYS A 132 -9.69 6.63 -25.10
CA LYS A 132 -9.81 6.66 -23.63
C LYS A 132 -10.48 5.40 -23.07
N PRO A 133 -9.99 4.19 -23.41
CA PRO A 133 -10.56 2.95 -22.92
C PRO A 133 -10.60 2.94 -21.38
N PRO A 134 -11.63 2.33 -20.77
CA PRO A 134 -11.87 2.41 -19.33
C PRO A 134 -10.95 1.46 -18.54
N PHE A 135 -9.64 1.51 -18.76
CA PHE A 135 -8.65 0.66 -18.07
C PHE A 135 -8.75 0.75 -16.54
N GLY A 136 -9.12 1.92 -16.01
CA GLY A 136 -9.37 2.10 -14.58
C GLY A 136 -10.52 1.20 -14.09
N ALA A 137 -11.67 1.22 -14.77
CA ALA A 137 -12.83 0.41 -14.40
C ALA A 137 -12.51 -1.09 -14.54
N VAL A 138 -11.87 -1.49 -15.64
CA VAL A 138 -11.43 -2.89 -15.85
C VAL A 138 -10.48 -3.32 -14.73
N SER A 139 -9.49 -2.49 -14.38
CA SER A 139 -8.54 -2.81 -13.29
C SER A 139 -9.23 -2.95 -11.94
N SER A 140 -10.22 -2.10 -11.63
CA SER A 140 -11.01 -2.19 -10.40
C SER A 140 -11.90 -3.43 -10.38
N SER A 141 -12.52 -3.79 -11.50
CA SER A 141 -13.32 -5.03 -11.61
C SER A 141 -12.45 -6.29 -11.42
N VAL A 142 -11.28 -6.34 -12.05
CA VAL A 142 -10.32 -7.46 -11.87
C VAL A 142 -9.81 -7.51 -10.43
N LEU A 143 -9.49 -6.36 -9.83
CA LEU A 143 -9.09 -6.30 -8.42
C LEU A 143 -10.19 -6.80 -7.49
N LEU A 144 -11.44 -6.37 -7.71
CA LEU A 144 -12.58 -6.83 -6.91
C LEU A 144 -12.78 -8.34 -7.05
N MET A 145 -12.61 -8.88 -8.27
CA MET A 145 -12.66 -10.32 -8.52
C MET A 145 -11.52 -11.06 -7.80
N ILE A 146 -10.29 -10.55 -7.80
CA ILE A 146 -9.17 -11.13 -7.05
C ILE A 146 -9.45 -11.13 -5.54
N ILE A 147 -9.97 -10.02 -5.00
CA ILE A 147 -10.34 -9.94 -3.58
C ILE A 147 -11.42 -10.97 -3.27
N TYR A 148 -12.46 -11.05 -4.10
CA TYR A 148 -13.56 -12.00 -3.95
C TYR A 148 -13.07 -13.45 -3.99
N THR A 149 -12.33 -13.86 -5.02
CA THR A 149 -11.83 -15.24 -5.14
C THR A 149 -10.88 -15.57 -4.00
N THR A 150 -9.98 -14.65 -3.62
CA THR A 150 -9.05 -14.89 -2.50
C THR A 150 -9.81 -14.99 -1.17
N PHE A 151 -10.86 -14.20 -0.97
CA PHE A 151 -11.73 -14.29 0.20
C PHE A 151 -12.43 -15.65 0.23
N CYS A 152 -13.04 -16.08 -0.88
CA CYS A 152 -13.65 -17.40 -1.00
C CYS A 152 -12.64 -18.52 -0.72
N ASP A 153 -11.45 -18.50 -1.33
CA ASP A 153 -10.37 -19.48 -1.09
C ASP A 153 -9.92 -19.49 0.38
N THR A 154 -9.89 -18.32 1.02
CA THR A 154 -9.45 -18.17 2.41
C THR A 154 -10.48 -18.77 3.36
N PHE A 155 -11.76 -18.37 3.24
CA PHE A 155 -12.81 -18.76 4.18
C PHE A 155 -13.50 -20.10 3.87
N SER A 156 -13.31 -20.65 2.66
CA SER A 156 -13.74 -22.02 2.33
C SER A 156 -12.75 -23.09 2.78
N ASN A 157 -11.53 -22.71 3.18
CA ASN A 157 -10.52 -23.65 3.65
C ASN A 157 -10.96 -24.27 4.99
N PRO A 158 -11.24 -25.58 5.06
CA PRO A 158 -11.74 -26.23 6.29
C PRO A 158 -10.72 -26.22 7.43
N ASN A 159 -9.43 -25.99 7.13
CA ASN A 159 -8.35 -25.96 8.11
C ASN A 159 -8.10 -24.54 8.66
N ILE A 160 -8.97 -23.58 8.36
CA ILE A 160 -8.81 -22.21 8.86
C ILE A 160 -9.19 -22.15 10.36
N ASP A 161 -8.19 -22.29 11.23
CA ASP A 161 -8.36 -22.10 12.67
C ASP A 161 -8.39 -20.60 13.02
N LEU A 162 -9.52 -19.98 12.67
CA LEU A 162 -9.71 -18.54 12.80
C LEU A 162 -10.73 -18.24 13.90
N ASP A 163 -10.20 -17.91 15.06
CA ASP A 163 -10.98 -17.42 16.18
C ASP A 163 -11.62 -16.05 15.86
N LYS A 164 -12.93 -15.95 16.14
CA LYS A 164 -13.73 -14.73 15.89
C LYS A 164 -13.19 -13.54 16.67
N PHE A 165 -12.71 -13.77 17.90
CA PHE A 165 -12.15 -12.71 18.73
C PHE A 165 -10.86 -12.15 18.10
N SER A 166 -9.95 -13.04 17.70
CA SER A 166 -8.73 -12.66 16.96
C SER A 166 -9.01 -11.87 15.69
N LEU A 167 -10.07 -12.22 14.93
CA LEU A 167 -10.46 -11.46 13.73
C LEU A 167 -10.99 -10.07 14.06
N ILE A 168 -11.84 -9.91 15.06
CA ILE A 168 -12.36 -8.59 15.43
C ILE A 168 -11.21 -7.68 15.90
N VAL A 169 -10.31 -8.24 16.70
CA VAL A 169 -9.12 -7.52 17.18
C VAL A 169 -8.21 -7.11 16.02
N ILE A 170 -7.95 -7.98 15.03
CA ILE A 170 -7.10 -7.60 13.89
C ILE A 170 -7.74 -6.51 13.03
N VAL A 171 -9.06 -6.53 12.84
CA VAL A 171 -9.78 -5.47 12.13
C VAL A 171 -9.59 -4.14 12.85
N PHE A 172 -9.80 -4.11 14.17
CA PHE A 172 -9.62 -2.90 14.97
C PHE A 172 -8.18 -2.38 14.86
N ILE A 173 -7.19 -3.26 15.02
CA ILE A 173 -5.77 -2.94 14.88
C ILE A 173 -5.46 -2.33 13.51
N ILE A 174 -5.95 -2.93 12.43
CA ILE A 174 -5.73 -2.43 11.06
C ILE A 174 -6.30 -1.02 10.88
N PHE A 175 -7.52 -0.79 11.36
CA PHE A 175 -8.15 0.53 11.32
C PHE A 175 -7.36 1.55 12.13
N SER A 176 -6.94 1.19 13.36
CA SER A 176 -6.13 2.06 14.21
C SER A 176 -4.79 2.39 13.56
N ILE A 177 -4.05 1.40 13.05
CA ILE A 177 -2.75 1.61 12.39
C ILE A 177 -2.89 2.51 11.17
N GLN A 178 -3.86 2.23 10.29
CA GLN A 178 -4.07 3.04 9.09
C GLN A 178 -4.38 4.50 9.44
N LEU A 179 -5.29 4.72 10.40
CA LEU A 179 -5.63 6.07 10.85
C LEU A 179 -4.45 6.78 11.52
N SER A 180 -3.72 6.08 12.40
CA SER A 180 -2.55 6.61 13.09
C SER A 180 -1.44 7.00 12.12
N PHE A 181 -1.17 6.21 11.08
CA PHE A 181 -0.16 6.55 10.08
C PHE A 181 -0.61 7.68 9.15
N MET A 182 -1.88 7.76 8.78
CA MET A 182 -2.41 8.91 8.04
C MET A 182 -2.29 10.20 8.86
N LEU A 183 -2.59 10.14 10.16
CA LEU A 183 -2.41 11.28 11.07
C LEU A 183 -0.94 11.65 11.24
N LEU A 184 -0.07 10.67 11.46
CA LEU A 184 1.37 10.88 11.67
C LEU A 184 2.01 11.55 10.46
N THR A 185 1.71 11.05 9.27
CA THR A 185 2.23 11.60 8.00
C THR A 185 1.67 12.99 7.72
N PHE A 186 0.42 13.26 8.09
CA PHE A 186 -0.16 14.60 8.08
C PHE A 186 0.58 15.56 9.04
N ILE A 187 0.75 15.19 10.30
CA ILE A 187 1.44 16.02 11.31
C ILE A 187 2.89 16.32 10.87
N PHE A 188 3.61 15.29 10.42
CA PHE A 188 5.00 15.45 10.00
C PHE A 188 5.14 16.35 8.77
N SER A 189 4.27 16.15 7.77
CA SER A 189 4.30 16.92 6.54
C SER A 189 3.82 18.36 6.70
N THR A 190 2.95 18.64 7.68
CA THR A 190 2.42 19.99 7.94
C THR A 190 3.25 20.80 8.94
N ARG A 191 4.29 20.21 9.53
CA ARG A 191 5.22 20.89 10.43
C ARG A 191 5.94 22.02 9.70
N SER A 192 6.10 23.18 10.37
CA SER A 192 6.70 24.40 9.80
C SER A 192 8.05 24.18 9.08
N ASN A 193 8.85 23.22 9.55
CA ASN A 193 10.19 22.92 9.02
C ASN A 193 10.22 21.86 7.91
N SER A 194 9.08 21.33 7.47
CA SER A 194 9.04 20.21 6.50
C SER A 194 9.36 20.65 5.06
N GLY A 195 9.05 21.90 4.73
CA GLY A 195 9.21 22.45 3.37
C GLY A 195 8.28 21.85 2.32
N PHE A 196 7.24 21.10 2.71
CA PHE A 196 6.27 20.51 1.77
C PHE A 196 5.12 21.48 1.49
N THR A 197 4.63 21.48 0.24
CA THR A 197 3.42 22.22 -0.10
C THR A 197 2.18 21.47 0.40
N PRO A 198 1.02 22.16 0.59
CA PRO A 198 -0.22 21.47 0.95
C PRO A 198 -0.61 20.36 -0.04
N ALA A 199 -0.32 20.53 -1.33
CA ALA A 199 -0.57 19.52 -2.35
C ALA A 199 0.37 18.30 -2.22
N ASP A 200 1.62 18.51 -1.80
CA ASP A 200 2.57 17.44 -1.51
C ASP A 200 2.17 16.66 -0.26
N THR A 201 1.67 17.33 0.79
CA THR A 201 1.12 16.68 1.99
C THR A 201 0.03 15.67 1.63
N VAL A 202 -0.88 16.01 0.71
CA VAL A 202 -1.92 15.07 0.25
C VAL A 202 -1.29 13.83 -0.39
N ALA A 203 -0.30 14.02 -1.27
CA ALA A 203 0.40 12.92 -1.90
C ALA A 203 1.14 12.05 -0.86
N ILE A 204 1.75 12.67 0.15
CA ILE A 204 2.42 11.97 1.26
C ILE A 204 1.44 11.05 1.97
N ILE A 205 0.31 11.58 2.47
CA ILE A 205 -0.64 10.82 3.29
C ILE A 205 -1.10 9.55 2.59
N PHE A 206 -1.50 9.65 1.32
CA PHE A 206 -2.02 8.49 0.60
C PHE A 206 -0.92 7.58 0.07
N CYS A 207 0.16 8.13 -0.49
CA CYS A 207 1.22 7.30 -1.09
C CYS A 207 2.08 6.59 -0.05
N SER A 208 2.21 7.14 1.16
CA SER A 208 3.07 6.55 2.18
C SER A 208 2.37 5.47 3.01
N THR A 209 1.06 5.61 3.23
CA THR A 209 0.28 4.73 4.12
C THR A 209 -0.43 3.61 3.38
N HIS A 210 -0.78 3.79 2.10
CA HIS A 210 -1.48 2.75 1.37
C HIS A 210 -0.54 1.59 1.00
N LYS A 211 -1.06 0.37 1.04
CA LYS A 211 -0.37 -0.88 0.72
C LYS A 211 -1.07 -1.61 -0.43
N SER A 212 -0.28 -2.28 -1.26
CA SER A 212 -0.72 -2.90 -2.50
C SER A 212 -1.19 -4.34 -2.29
N LEU A 213 -2.49 -4.59 -2.46
CA LEU A 213 -3.03 -5.94 -2.47
C LEU A 213 -2.72 -6.66 -3.79
N THR A 214 -2.78 -5.95 -4.93
CA THR A 214 -2.54 -6.52 -6.26
C THR A 214 -1.16 -7.13 -6.38
N LEU A 215 -0.15 -6.52 -5.74
CA LEU A 215 1.20 -7.06 -5.66
C LEU A 215 1.36 -8.03 -4.49
N GLY A 216 0.65 -7.78 -3.38
CA GLY A 216 0.79 -8.57 -2.17
C GLY A 216 0.26 -10.00 -2.25
N ILE A 217 -0.87 -10.25 -2.93
CA ILE A 217 -1.41 -11.61 -3.06
C ILE A 217 -0.48 -12.52 -3.89
N PRO A 218 0.00 -12.12 -5.08
CA PRO A 218 1.02 -12.90 -5.80
C PRO A 218 2.29 -13.12 -4.97
N MET A 219 2.77 -12.09 -4.28
CA MET A 219 3.94 -12.21 -3.39
C MET A 219 3.72 -13.23 -2.28
N LEU A 220 2.57 -13.20 -1.62
CA LEU A 220 2.22 -14.16 -0.58
C LEU A 220 2.17 -15.59 -1.12
N LYS A 221 1.53 -15.81 -2.27
CA LYS A 221 1.45 -17.12 -2.91
C LYS A 221 2.83 -17.69 -3.28
N ILE A 222 3.75 -16.82 -3.67
CA ILE A 222 5.13 -17.21 -4.02
C ILE A 222 5.97 -17.47 -2.76
N VAL A 223 5.93 -16.56 -1.77
CA VAL A 223 6.75 -16.63 -0.55
C VAL A 223 6.30 -17.74 0.40
N PHE A 224 5.00 -17.94 0.53
CA PHE A 224 4.39 -18.95 1.39
C PHE A 224 3.82 -20.12 0.58
N ALA A 225 4.38 -20.38 -0.61
CA ALA A 225 4.01 -21.53 -1.42
C ALA A 225 4.10 -22.82 -0.59
N GLY A 226 3.03 -23.61 -0.60
CA GLY A 226 2.97 -24.88 0.12
C GLY A 226 2.81 -24.79 1.64
N HIS A 227 2.66 -23.59 2.23
CA HIS A 227 2.34 -23.46 3.66
C HIS A 227 0.83 -23.56 3.88
N GLU A 228 0.41 -24.44 4.80
CA GLU A 228 -1.00 -24.67 5.14
C GLU A 228 -1.72 -23.41 5.63
N HIS A 229 -0.98 -22.45 6.19
CA HIS A 229 -1.52 -21.22 6.78
C HIS A 229 -1.54 -20.00 5.83
N LEU A 230 -1.31 -20.19 4.52
CA LEU A 230 -1.37 -19.11 3.53
C LEU A 230 -2.68 -18.31 3.61
N SER A 231 -3.81 -19.00 3.82
CA SER A 231 -5.13 -18.40 4.00
C SER A 231 -5.13 -17.40 5.17
N LEU A 232 -4.62 -17.80 6.34
CA LEU A 232 -4.55 -16.94 7.54
C LEU A 232 -3.64 -15.71 7.34
N ILE A 233 -2.48 -15.90 6.69
CA ILE A 233 -1.53 -14.80 6.43
C ILE A 233 -2.12 -13.78 5.45
N SER A 234 -3.03 -14.21 4.56
CA SER A 234 -3.67 -13.33 3.57
C SER A 234 -4.80 -12.47 4.15
N VAL A 235 -5.40 -12.88 5.27
CA VAL A 235 -6.56 -12.18 5.90
C VAL A 235 -6.26 -10.71 6.21
N PRO A 236 -5.16 -10.34 6.91
CA PRO A 236 -4.88 -8.94 7.19
C PRO A 236 -4.75 -8.07 5.94
N LEU A 237 -4.20 -8.61 4.84
CA LEU A 237 -4.07 -7.88 3.58
C LEU A 237 -5.44 -7.64 2.93
N LEU A 238 -6.32 -8.65 2.96
CA LEU A 238 -7.70 -8.55 2.47
C LEU A 238 -8.54 -7.54 3.26
N ILE A 239 -8.26 -7.37 4.55
CA ILE A 239 -8.94 -6.38 5.41
C ILE A 239 -8.33 -4.98 5.21
N TYR A 240 -7.01 -4.88 5.14
CA TYR A 240 -6.31 -3.60 5.04
C TYR A 240 -6.68 -2.83 3.77
N HIS A 241 -6.78 -3.51 2.63
CA HIS A 241 -7.04 -2.86 1.36
C HIS A 241 -8.39 -2.10 1.28
N PRO A 242 -9.55 -2.70 1.61
CA PRO A 242 -10.80 -1.96 1.67
C PRO A 242 -10.77 -0.91 2.79
N ALA A 243 -10.16 -1.20 3.94
CA ALA A 243 -10.07 -0.23 5.05
C ALA A 243 -9.33 1.05 4.65
N GLN A 244 -8.17 0.96 3.98
CA GLN A 244 -7.43 2.14 3.50
C GLN A 244 -8.22 2.95 2.46
N ILE A 245 -8.98 2.29 1.56
CA ILE A 245 -9.80 2.99 0.57
C ILE A 245 -10.96 3.69 1.26
N LEU A 246 -11.65 3.01 2.18
CA LEU A 246 -12.77 3.55 2.93
C LEU A 246 -12.34 4.78 3.74
N LEU A 247 -11.32 4.62 4.59
CA LEU A 247 -10.79 5.71 5.42
C LEU A 247 -10.27 6.85 4.56
N GLY A 248 -9.51 6.54 3.50
CA GLY A 248 -9.00 7.53 2.57
C GLY A 248 -10.12 8.33 1.90
N SER A 249 -11.18 7.66 1.44
CA SER A 249 -12.34 8.28 0.79
C SER A 249 -13.13 9.19 1.75
N VAL A 250 -13.36 8.73 2.98
CA VAL A 250 -14.02 9.53 4.03
C VAL A 250 -13.22 10.78 4.37
N LEU A 251 -11.90 10.71 4.33
CA LEU A 251 -11.00 11.84 4.61
C LEU A 251 -10.87 12.84 3.46
N VAL A 252 -11.25 12.49 2.22
CA VAL A 252 -11.11 13.36 1.04
C VAL A 252 -11.70 14.76 1.25
N PRO A 253 -12.96 14.93 1.69
CA PRO A 253 -13.56 16.27 1.83
C PRO A 253 -12.84 17.12 2.87
N THR A 254 -12.47 16.52 4.01
CA THR A 254 -11.77 17.18 5.11
C THR A 254 -10.38 17.65 4.69
N ILE A 255 -9.59 16.77 4.08
CA ILE A 255 -8.25 17.11 3.59
C ILE A 255 -8.32 18.18 2.50
N LYS A 256 -9.31 18.11 1.60
CA LYS A 256 -9.53 19.11 0.55
C LYS A 256 -9.82 20.49 1.13
N SER A 257 -10.74 20.59 2.10
CA SER A 257 -11.07 21.84 2.78
C SER A 257 -9.84 22.45 3.48
N TRP A 258 -9.07 21.62 4.18
CA TRP A 258 -7.81 22.03 4.81
C TRP A 258 -6.80 22.55 3.79
N MET A 259 -6.59 21.84 2.69
CA MET A 259 -5.61 22.19 1.65
C MET A 259 -5.95 23.55 1.02
N VAL A 260 -7.22 23.75 0.64
CA VAL A 260 -7.69 25.01 0.04
C VAL A 260 -7.50 26.17 1.01
N SER A 261 -7.80 25.97 2.30
CA SER A 261 -7.64 26.99 3.34
C SER A 261 -6.17 27.40 3.52
N ARG A 262 -5.25 26.42 3.56
CA ARG A 262 -3.80 26.68 3.64
C ARG A 262 -3.26 27.37 2.41
N GLN A 263 -3.69 26.97 1.21
CA GLN A 263 -3.26 27.62 -0.04
C GLN A 263 -3.72 29.08 -0.12
N LYS A 264 -4.95 29.39 0.36
CA LYS A 264 -5.42 30.78 0.47
C LYS A 264 -4.57 31.60 1.44
N GLY A 265 -4.27 31.05 2.62
CA GLY A 265 -3.41 31.71 3.61
C GLY A 265 -2.00 32.04 3.08
N VAL A 266 -1.38 31.11 2.34
CA VAL A 266 -0.06 31.35 1.72
C VAL A 266 -0.11 32.44 0.66
N LYS A 267 -1.17 32.50 -0.16
CA LYS A 267 -1.34 33.57 -1.17
C LYS A 267 -1.50 34.95 -0.53
N LEU A 268 -2.16 35.05 0.62
CA LEU A 268 -2.33 36.31 1.34
C LEU A 268 -1.03 36.82 1.99
N MET A 269 -0.13 35.92 2.41
CA MET A 269 1.17 36.27 3.01
C MET A 269 2.27 36.62 1.99
N ARG A 270 2.06 36.31 0.71
CA ARG A 270 2.93 36.71 -0.41
C ARG A 270 2.12 37.50 -1.43
N PRO A 271 1.71 38.75 -1.12
CA PRO A 271 1.12 39.61 -2.13
C PRO A 271 2.13 39.77 -3.27
N ALA A 272 1.66 39.59 -4.51
CA ALA A 272 2.46 39.71 -5.71
C ALA A 272 3.15 41.09 -5.71
N VAL A 273 4.48 41.08 -5.74
CA VAL A 273 5.32 42.24 -6.07
C VAL A 273 5.54 42.23 -7.57
#